data_AF-A0A4Q6DUX2-F1
#
_entry.id   AF-A0A4Q6DUX2-F1
#
_cell.length_a   1.000
_cell.length_b   1.000
_cell.length_c   1.000
_cell.angle_alpha   90.00
_cell.angle_beta   90.00
_cell.angle_gamma   90.00
#
_symmetry.space_group_name_H-M   'P 1'
#
loop_
_entity.id
_entity.type
_entity.pdbx_description
1 polymer ?
#
loop_
_entity_poly.entity_id
_entity_poly.type
_entity_poly.pdbx_seq_one_letter_code
_entity_poly.pdbx_strand_id
1 'polypeptide(L)'
;MKLLAVFLGLLACSSARADILFLDLNFSPAEIVAARAVAKARGEQLLLYPERSDALQAQLDPAYRESQAKQATYYKCIRETQTDCTKQKQSHDASRKKLDTLVARLTRVNGPEFGKIAAGLAQANTRLTAIVFSGHSGGNGSFTGTLGTLNLSEIREAFEKNPGPVASLRSILLWGCYAGTFHSLRTLWQLAFPTVKAFVGFERQSPLGIRESSGRYLRSYLANENGLLNARTLSQAHGIFRKLDLVAPLDGSALVGDWYFTYEQAFSVTEMESRCQSFDPKLYEAYLCYQEGKKGCEQPPGDHRGPLRELYSFLQVNRH
;
A
#
# COMPACT_ATOMS: atom_id res chain seq x y z
N MET A 1 -22.60 22.14 -61.61
CA MET A 1 -21.75 21.21 -60.83
C MET A 1 -21.49 21.82 -59.47
N LYS A 2 -22.11 21.29 -58.40
CA LYS A 2 -21.82 21.66 -57.01
C LYS A 2 -21.12 20.46 -56.36
N LEU A 3 -19.83 20.59 -56.07
CA LEU A 3 -19.09 19.60 -55.28
C LEU A 3 -19.49 19.75 -53.81
N LEU A 4 -20.14 18.73 -53.27
CA LEU A 4 -20.44 18.60 -51.84
C LEU A 4 -19.19 18.04 -51.15
N ALA A 5 -18.42 18.89 -50.49
CA ALA A 5 -17.30 18.46 -49.66
C ALA A 5 -17.85 17.88 -48.36
N VAL A 6 -17.91 16.54 -48.27
CA VAL A 6 -18.24 15.83 -47.04
C VAL A 6 -17.02 15.93 -46.11
N PHE A 7 -17.07 16.86 -45.17
CA PHE A 7 -16.15 16.93 -44.04
C PHE A 7 -16.45 15.74 -43.11
N LEU A 8 -15.72 14.63 -43.29
CA LEU A 8 -15.67 13.54 -42.32
C LEU A 8 -14.97 14.07 -41.07
N GLY A 9 -15.75 14.63 -40.15
CA GLY A 9 -15.28 14.96 -38.81
C GLY A 9 -14.91 13.68 -38.09
N LEU A 10 -13.62 13.34 -38.11
CA LEU A 10 -13.01 12.39 -37.18
C LEU A 10 -13.22 12.93 -35.77
N LEU A 11 -14.38 12.63 -35.18
CA LEU A 11 -14.58 12.68 -33.74
C LEU A 11 -13.58 11.71 -33.16
N ALA A 12 -12.40 12.22 -32.80
CA ALA A 12 -11.51 11.54 -31.89
C ALA A 12 -12.32 11.29 -30.63
N CYS A 13 -12.88 10.08 -30.50
CA CYS A 13 -13.34 9.60 -29.22
C CYS A 13 -12.13 9.68 -28.31
N SER A 14 -12.07 10.73 -27.50
CA SER A 14 -11.24 10.80 -26.31
C SER A 14 -11.73 9.65 -25.44
N SER A 15 -11.20 8.45 -25.70
CA SER A 15 -11.40 7.29 -24.86
C SER A 15 -11.06 7.74 -23.46
N ALA A 16 -12.04 7.74 -22.56
CA ALA A 16 -11.86 8.14 -21.18
C ALA A 16 -10.67 7.33 -20.63
N ARG A 17 -9.51 8.00 -20.50
CA ARG A 17 -8.30 7.38 -20.00
C ARG A 17 -8.51 7.14 -18.52
N ALA A 18 -8.20 5.94 -18.09
CA ALA A 18 -8.38 5.52 -16.72
C ALA A 18 -6.99 5.40 -16.11
N ASP A 19 -6.69 6.15 -15.06
CA ASP A 19 -5.32 6.42 -14.62
C ASP A 19 -5.00 5.73 -13.28
N ILE A 20 -3.71 5.60 -12.98
CA ILE A 20 -3.21 5.11 -11.69
C ILE A 20 -2.83 6.30 -10.83
N LEU A 21 -3.47 6.46 -9.67
CA LEU A 21 -3.05 7.42 -8.66
C LEU A 21 -2.01 6.78 -7.74
N PHE A 22 -0.84 7.39 -7.61
CA PHE A 22 0.23 6.94 -6.71
C PHE A 22 0.50 8.00 -5.65
N LEU A 23 0.24 7.66 -4.40
CA LEU A 23 0.46 8.50 -3.23
C LEU A 23 1.74 8.03 -2.53
N ASP A 24 2.84 8.69 -2.86
CA ASP A 24 4.17 8.43 -2.31
C ASP A 24 4.38 9.23 -1.02
N LEU A 25 4.02 8.65 0.12
CA LEU A 25 4.18 9.31 1.42
C LEU A 25 5.58 9.09 2.02
N ASN A 26 6.37 8.15 1.50
CA ASN A 26 7.65 7.77 2.12
C ASN A 26 8.84 7.59 1.17
N PHE A 27 8.76 8.18 -0.02
CA PHE A 27 9.81 8.17 -1.04
C PHE A 27 10.14 6.76 -1.55
N SER A 28 9.33 6.31 -2.51
CA SER A 28 9.36 4.93 -3.01
C SER A 28 9.69 4.85 -4.52
N PRO A 29 10.92 5.17 -4.94
CA PRO A 29 11.26 5.28 -6.35
C PRO A 29 11.15 3.97 -7.13
N ALA A 30 11.46 2.81 -6.51
CA ALA A 30 11.34 1.53 -7.21
C ALA A 30 9.87 1.19 -7.50
N GLU A 31 8.98 1.55 -6.58
CA GLU A 31 7.53 1.38 -6.75
C GLU A 31 6.97 2.33 -7.81
N ILE A 32 7.43 3.59 -7.85
CA ILE A 32 7.02 4.56 -8.86
C ILE A 32 7.44 4.11 -10.26
N VAL A 33 8.68 3.63 -10.42
CA VAL A 33 9.17 3.10 -11.70
C VAL A 33 8.30 1.91 -12.15
N ALA A 34 7.96 1.02 -11.22
CA ALA A 34 7.07 -0.11 -11.48
C ALA A 34 5.66 0.32 -11.92
N ALA A 35 5.01 1.20 -11.16
CA ALA A 35 3.68 1.71 -11.48
C ALA A 35 3.67 2.46 -12.82
N ARG A 36 4.68 3.29 -13.09
CA ARG A 36 4.83 4.02 -14.35
C ARG A 36 4.97 3.08 -15.55
N ALA A 37 5.74 2.01 -15.41
CA ALA A 37 5.92 1.01 -16.46
C ALA A 37 4.59 0.32 -16.81
N VAL A 38 3.77 -0.01 -15.80
CA VAL A 38 2.47 -0.65 -16.02
C VAL A 38 1.45 0.33 -16.59
N ALA A 39 1.37 1.56 -16.05
CA ALA A 39 0.51 2.60 -16.60
C ALA A 39 0.80 2.82 -18.10
N LYS A 40 2.08 2.97 -18.47
CA LYS A 40 2.52 3.09 -19.87
C LYS A 40 2.08 1.89 -20.72
N ALA A 41 2.26 0.66 -20.21
CA ALA A 41 1.89 -0.56 -20.94
C ALA A 41 0.37 -0.68 -21.18
N ARG A 42 -0.44 -0.05 -20.31
CA ARG A 42 -1.91 -0.03 -20.41
C ARG A 42 -2.46 1.19 -21.17
N GLY A 43 -1.61 2.12 -21.59
CA GLY A 43 -2.04 3.41 -22.15
C GLY A 43 -2.69 4.35 -21.12
N GLU A 44 -2.43 4.12 -19.84
CA GLU A 44 -2.88 4.90 -18.69
C GLU A 44 -1.80 5.94 -18.30
N GLN A 45 -2.19 6.98 -17.56
CA GLN A 45 -1.24 7.88 -16.91
C GLN A 45 -0.95 7.44 -15.47
N LEU A 46 0.26 7.75 -15.01
CA LEU A 46 0.59 7.69 -13.59
C LEU A 46 0.49 9.10 -13.01
N LEU A 47 -0.49 9.31 -12.13
CA LEU A 47 -0.69 10.54 -11.39
C LEU A 47 0.05 10.42 -10.06
N LEU A 48 1.21 11.05 -9.95
CA LEU A 48 2.11 10.91 -8.81
C LEU A 48 1.98 12.10 -7.86
N TYR A 49 1.67 11.82 -6.58
CA TYR A 49 1.67 12.82 -5.52
C TYR A 49 2.58 12.41 -4.34
N PRO A 50 3.38 13.34 -3.80
CA PRO A 50 3.52 14.71 -4.26
C PRO A 50 4.22 14.80 -5.63
N GLU A 51 3.75 15.74 -6.45
CA GLU A 51 4.30 15.99 -7.77
C GLU A 51 5.76 16.43 -7.67
N ARG A 52 6.59 15.96 -8.59
CA ARG A 52 8.00 16.34 -8.68
C ARG A 52 8.54 16.14 -10.08
N SER A 53 9.45 17.03 -10.47
CA SER A 53 10.14 16.94 -11.76
C SER A 53 11.19 15.84 -11.75
N ASP A 54 11.53 15.35 -12.94
CA ASP A 54 12.60 14.36 -13.11
C ASP A 54 13.94 14.86 -12.58
N ALA A 55 14.22 16.17 -12.71
CA ALA A 55 15.43 16.79 -12.17
C ALA A 55 15.48 16.78 -10.63
N LEU A 56 14.34 16.95 -9.96
CA LEU A 56 14.27 16.84 -8.50
C LEU A 56 14.32 15.38 -8.05
N GLN A 57 13.65 14.47 -8.77
CA GLN A 57 13.72 13.03 -8.53
C GLN A 57 15.18 12.52 -8.61
N ALA A 58 15.92 12.93 -9.64
CA ALA A 58 17.33 12.56 -9.83
C ALA A 58 18.25 13.06 -8.69
N GLN A 59 17.84 14.08 -7.93
CA GLN A 59 18.55 14.55 -6.74
C GLN A 59 18.10 13.80 -5.47
N LEU A 60 16.80 13.56 -5.32
CA LEU A 60 16.21 12.88 -4.17
C LEU A 60 16.69 11.44 -4.06
N ASP A 61 16.74 10.70 -5.17
CA ASP A 61 17.11 9.27 -5.20
C ASP A 61 18.47 8.98 -4.55
N PRO A 62 19.58 9.60 -5.02
CA PRO A 62 20.89 9.37 -4.40
C PRO A 62 20.95 9.90 -2.97
N ALA A 63 20.33 11.06 -2.66
CA ALA A 63 20.33 11.62 -1.31
C ALA A 63 19.60 10.72 -0.31
N TYR A 64 18.49 10.11 -0.70
CA TYR A 64 17.75 9.17 0.13
C TYR A 64 18.55 7.88 0.36
N ARG A 65 19.13 7.30 -0.70
CA ARG A 65 19.97 6.09 -0.59
C ARG A 65 21.19 6.34 0.31
N GLU A 66 21.83 7.50 0.18
CA GLU A 66 22.92 7.94 1.05
C GLU A 66 22.46 8.00 2.51
N SER A 67 21.34 8.69 2.78
CA SER A 67 20.76 8.81 4.13
C SER A 67 20.48 7.45 4.78
N GLN A 68 19.84 6.53 4.04
CA GLN A 68 19.55 5.18 4.51
C GLN A 68 20.83 4.37 4.82
N ALA A 69 21.85 4.46 3.96
CA ALA A 69 23.12 3.78 4.18
C ALA A 69 23.85 4.30 5.43
N LYS A 70 23.85 5.62 5.65
CA LYS A 70 24.44 6.24 6.85
C LYS A 70 23.65 5.90 8.10
N GLN A 71 22.31 5.85 8.01
CA GLN A 71 21.45 5.42 9.12
C GLN A 71 21.74 3.98 9.54
N ALA A 72 21.85 3.05 8.57
CA ALA A 72 22.19 1.66 8.85
C ALA A 72 23.56 1.53 9.53
N THR A 73 24.55 2.31 9.07
CA THR A 73 25.90 2.33 9.67
C THR A 73 25.86 2.85 11.11
N TYR A 74 25.11 3.91 11.37
CA TYR A 74 24.94 4.48 12.71
C TYR A 74 24.27 3.50 13.68
N TYR A 75 23.16 2.86 13.28
CA TYR A 75 22.48 1.87 14.13
C TYR A 75 23.28 0.59 14.31
N LYS A 76 24.12 0.21 13.34
CA LYS A 76 25.07 -0.89 13.52
C LYS A 76 26.07 -0.56 14.64
N CYS A 77 26.65 0.64 14.62
CA CYS A 77 27.54 1.12 15.68
C CYS A 77 26.88 1.06 17.06
N ILE A 78 25.68 1.66 17.21
CA ILE A 78 24.97 1.67 18.50
C ILE A 78 24.76 0.25 19.05
N ARG A 79 24.41 -0.72 18.20
CA ARG A 79 24.14 -2.09 18.62
C ARG A 79 25.39 -2.90 18.97
N GLU A 80 26.48 -2.70 18.24
CA GLU A 80 27.66 -3.56 18.34
C GLU A 80 28.71 -3.04 19.33
N THR A 81 28.96 -1.73 19.36
CA THR A 81 30.16 -1.21 20.05
C THR A 81 29.88 -0.65 21.44
N GLN A 82 28.64 -0.27 21.76
CA GLN A 82 28.23 0.42 23.00
C GLN A 82 29.13 1.62 23.40
N THR A 83 29.96 2.13 22.48
CA THR A 83 30.94 3.20 22.68
C THR A 83 30.99 4.12 21.46
N ASP A 84 31.53 5.33 21.67
CA ASP A 84 31.39 6.56 20.85
C ASP A 84 31.07 6.39 19.34
N CYS A 85 29.79 6.56 19.00
CA CYS A 85 29.27 6.58 17.63
C CYS A 85 29.14 8.00 17.04
N THR A 86 29.83 9.01 17.59
CA THR A 86 29.64 10.43 17.22
C THR A 86 29.89 10.70 15.74
N LYS A 87 30.93 10.11 15.15
CA LYS A 87 31.26 10.29 13.72
C LYS A 87 30.15 9.75 12.81
N GLN A 88 29.64 8.56 13.10
CA GLN A 88 28.56 7.93 12.34
C GLN A 88 27.26 8.72 12.49
N LYS A 89 26.95 9.19 13.71
CA LYS A 89 25.80 10.07 13.97
C LYS A 89 25.90 11.37 13.16
N GLN A 90 27.04 12.07 13.21
CA GLN A 90 27.26 13.29 12.44
C GLN A 90 27.12 13.05 10.93
N SER A 91 27.67 11.95 10.42
CA SER A 91 27.52 11.60 8.99
C SER A 91 26.08 11.30 8.61
N HIS A 92 25.32 10.59 9.47
CA HIS A 92 23.90 10.35 9.28
C HIS A 92 23.12 11.67 9.29
N ASP A 93 23.30 12.50 10.31
CA ASP A 93 22.58 13.77 10.47
C ASP A 93 22.86 14.73 9.30
N ALA A 94 24.10 14.79 8.81
CA ALA A 94 24.45 15.58 7.63
C ALA A 94 23.74 15.08 6.36
N SER A 95 23.74 13.77 6.11
CA SER A 95 23.03 13.17 4.97
C SER A 95 21.51 13.36 5.07
N ARG A 96 20.96 13.29 6.30
CA ARG A 96 19.55 13.52 6.57
C ARG A 96 19.16 14.98 6.31
N LYS A 97 19.95 15.94 6.78
CA LYS A 97 19.72 17.38 6.52
C LYS A 97 19.72 17.70 5.02
N LYS A 98 20.62 17.08 4.25
CA LYS A 98 20.64 17.20 2.78
C LYS A 98 19.34 16.67 2.15
N LEU A 99 18.88 15.49 2.57
CA LEU A 99 17.61 14.94 2.12
C LEU A 99 16.42 15.84 2.50
N ASP A 100 16.35 16.30 3.75
CA ASP A 100 15.28 17.15 4.25
C ASP A 100 15.20 18.48 3.47
N THR A 101 16.35 19.02 3.05
CA THR A 101 16.41 20.22 2.20
C THR A 101 15.75 19.99 0.83
N LEU A 102 15.93 18.81 0.23
CA LEU A 102 15.30 18.46 -1.03
C LEU A 102 13.80 18.18 -0.85
N VAL A 103 13.43 17.47 0.22
CA VAL A 103 12.05 17.16 0.57
C VAL A 103 11.23 18.42 0.86
N ALA A 104 11.82 19.43 1.51
CA ALA A 104 11.14 20.69 1.82
C ALA A 104 10.63 21.45 0.59
N ARG A 105 11.09 21.08 -0.62
CA ARG A 105 10.62 21.63 -1.90
C ARG A 105 9.33 20.96 -2.40
N LEU A 106 8.88 19.90 -1.74
CA LEU A 106 7.69 19.14 -2.10
C LEU A 106 6.52 19.52 -1.20
N THR A 107 5.33 19.61 -1.78
CA THR A 107 4.10 19.73 -1.00
C THR A 107 3.87 18.44 -0.22
N ARG A 108 3.71 18.52 1.10
CA ARG A 108 3.38 17.32 1.89
C ARG A 108 1.94 16.92 1.67
N VAL A 109 1.70 15.62 1.47
CA VAL A 109 0.34 15.09 1.30
C VAL A 109 -0.26 14.80 2.68
N ASN A 110 -1.27 15.58 3.07
CA ASN A 110 -2.07 15.42 4.28
C ASN A 110 -3.57 15.52 3.95
N GLY A 111 -4.47 15.35 4.93
CA GLY A 111 -5.92 15.41 4.68
C GLY A 111 -6.36 16.62 3.84
N PRO A 112 -6.04 17.87 4.22
CA PRO A 112 -6.37 19.05 3.43
C PRO A 112 -5.80 19.04 2.00
N GLU A 113 -4.53 18.66 1.83
CA GLU A 113 -3.92 18.61 0.51
C GLU A 113 -4.53 17.49 -0.36
N PHE A 114 -4.81 16.33 0.24
CA PHE A 114 -5.48 15.22 -0.44
C PHE A 114 -6.90 15.60 -0.87
N GLY A 115 -7.61 16.39 -0.07
CA GLY A 115 -8.89 16.98 -0.47
C GLY A 115 -8.77 17.84 -1.75
N LYS A 116 -7.71 18.64 -1.88
CA LYS A 116 -7.46 19.40 -3.12
C LYS A 116 -7.10 18.49 -4.30
N ILE A 117 -6.29 17.46 -4.06
CA ILE A 117 -5.94 16.46 -5.10
C ILE A 117 -7.23 15.80 -5.61
N ALA A 118 -8.08 15.28 -4.72
CA ALA A 118 -9.35 14.65 -5.09
C ALA A 118 -10.28 15.60 -5.87
N ALA A 119 -10.37 16.86 -5.45
CA ALA A 119 -11.14 17.88 -6.16
C ALA A 119 -10.57 18.19 -7.55
N GLY A 120 -9.24 18.31 -7.69
CA GLY A 120 -8.58 18.52 -8.97
C GLY A 120 -8.81 17.36 -9.95
N LEU A 121 -8.71 16.12 -9.47
CA LEU A 121 -9.01 14.92 -10.27
C LEU A 121 -10.47 14.93 -10.76
N ALA A 122 -11.41 15.31 -9.90
CA ALA A 122 -12.82 15.40 -10.25
C ALA A 122 -13.10 16.50 -11.29
N GLN A 123 -12.51 17.69 -11.12
CA GLN A 123 -12.62 18.80 -12.08
C GLN A 123 -12.03 18.45 -13.45
N ALA A 124 -10.94 17.68 -13.47
CA ALA A 124 -10.33 17.15 -14.69
C ALA A 124 -11.11 15.97 -15.31
N ASN A 125 -12.23 15.54 -14.71
CA ASN A 125 -12.99 14.35 -15.09
C ASN A 125 -12.10 13.09 -15.19
N THR A 126 -11.09 13.02 -14.33
CA THR A 126 -10.18 11.88 -14.25
C THR A 126 -10.94 10.68 -13.72
N ARG A 127 -10.66 9.50 -14.26
CA ARG A 127 -11.20 8.22 -13.79
C ARG A 127 -10.05 7.35 -13.34
N LEU A 128 -10.07 6.85 -12.11
CA LEU A 128 -8.99 6.01 -11.61
C LEU A 128 -9.31 4.54 -11.85
N THR A 129 -8.31 3.74 -12.23
CA THR A 129 -8.39 2.28 -12.22
C THR A 129 -7.83 1.68 -10.94
N ALA A 130 -6.78 2.29 -10.42
CA ALA A 130 -6.07 1.86 -9.23
C ALA A 130 -5.55 3.06 -8.42
N ILE A 131 -5.47 2.88 -7.10
CA ILE A 131 -4.77 3.79 -6.20
C ILE A 131 -3.69 3.01 -5.47
N VAL A 132 -2.48 3.56 -5.37
CA VAL A 132 -1.38 3.03 -4.56
C VAL A 132 -1.09 3.99 -3.41
N PHE A 133 -1.22 3.50 -2.18
CA PHE A 133 -0.77 4.20 -0.97
C PHE A 133 0.57 3.61 -0.55
N SER A 134 1.65 4.38 -0.70
CA SER A 134 3.01 3.93 -0.35
C SER A 134 3.52 4.69 0.88
N GLY A 135 3.76 3.98 1.97
CA GLY A 135 4.22 4.59 3.21
C GLY A 135 4.31 3.62 4.38
N HIS A 136 4.77 4.11 5.52
CA HIS A 136 4.69 3.34 6.77
C HIS A 136 3.24 3.17 7.17
N SER A 137 2.85 1.93 7.48
CA SER A 137 1.54 1.57 8.01
C SER A 137 1.71 0.51 9.11
N GLY A 138 0.67 0.38 9.93
CA GLY A 138 0.54 -0.69 10.92
C GLY A 138 -0.76 -1.47 10.77
N GLY A 139 -1.39 -1.44 9.58
CA GLY A 139 -2.68 -2.10 9.31
C GLY A 139 -3.92 -1.26 9.65
N ASN A 140 -3.77 -0.21 10.46
CA ASN A 140 -4.86 0.63 10.98
C ASN A 140 -5.46 1.66 9.98
N GLY A 141 -5.27 1.48 8.67
CA GLY A 141 -5.77 2.41 7.66
C GLY A 141 -5.06 3.77 7.63
N SER A 142 -3.92 3.92 8.31
CA SER A 142 -3.08 5.12 8.23
C SER A 142 -1.77 4.84 7.51
N PHE A 143 -1.33 5.81 6.72
CA PHE A 143 -0.06 5.82 6.00
C PHE A 143 0.72 7.07 6.37
N THR A 144 2.00 6.90 6.67
CA THR A 144 2.88 8.00 7.10
C THR A 144 4.23 7.92 6.43
N GLY A 145 4.92 9.06 6.35
CA GLY A 145 6.31 9.11 5.95
C GLY A 145 6.81 10.53 5.82
N THR A 146 8.02 10.63 5.25
CA THR A 146 8.70 11.92 5.10
C THR A 146 7.92 12.90 4.21
N LEU A 147 7.11 12.41 3.27
CA LEU A 147 6.36 13.21 2.30
C LEU A 147 4.91 13.47 2.69
N GLY A 148 4.42 12.89 3.79
CA GLY A 148 3.02 13.09 4.17
C GLY A 148 2.50 12.11 5.20
N THR A 149 1.26 12.34 5.61
CA THR A 149 0.48 11.48 6.49
C THR A 149 -0.96 11.52 6.04
N LEU A 150 -1.56 10.37 5.78
CA LEU A 150 -2.98 10.23 5.47
C LEU A 150 -3.59 9.11 6.29
N ASN A 151 -4.81 9.31 6.76
CA ASN A 151 -5.61 8.25 7.35
C ASN A 151 -6.88 7.97 6.53
N LEU A 152 -7.46 6.80 6.76
CA LEU A 152 -8.64 6.32 6.03
C LEU A 152 -9.81 7.30 6.07
N SER A 153 -10.03 7.98 7.20
CA SER A 153 -11.13 8.95 7.34
C SER A 153 -10.95 10.13 6.40
N GLU A 154 -9.74 10.70 6.35
CA GLU A 154 -9.41 11.81 5.44
C GLU A 154 -9.56 11.40 3.97
N ILE A 155 -9.12 10.17 3.64
CA ILE A 155 -9.19 9.64 2.28
C ILE A 155 -10.64 9.44 1.86
N ARG A 156 -11.44 8.80 2.74
CA ARG A 156 -12.86 8.55 2.49
C ARG A 156 -13.62 9.86 2.32
N GLU A 157 -13.44 10.81 3.25
CA GLU A 157 -14.11 12.12 3.18
C GLU A 157 -13.78 12.87 1.88
N ALA A 158 -12.51 12.84 1.44
CA ALA A 158 -12.09 13.50 0.21
C ALA A 158 -12.78 12.91 -1.03
N PHE A 159 -12.92 11.58 -1.12
CA PHE A 159 -13.59 10.91 -2.25
C PHE A 159 -15.12 10.89 -2.14
N GLU A 160 -15.70 10.94 -0.94
CA GLU A 160 -17.15 11.15 -0.77
C GLU A 160 -17.56 12.52 -1.32
N LYS A 161 -16.75 13.56 -1.07
CA LYS A 161 -16.96 14.91 -1.63
C LYS A 161 -16.68 14.97 -3.14
N ASN A 162 -15.84 14.08 -3.65
CA ASN A 162 -15.38 14.04 -5.04
C ASN A 162 -15.48 12.61 -5.60
N PRO A 163 -16.69 12.08 -5.86
CA PRO A 163 -16.87 10.67 -6.19
C PRO A 163 -16.45 10.30 -7.62
N GLY A 164 -16.36 11.28 -8.53
CA GLY A 164 -16.04 11.06 -9.95
C GLY A 164 -14.78 10.23 -10.18
N PRO A 165 -13.62 10.60 -9.59
CA PRO A 165 -12.36 9.85 -9.71
C PRO A 165 -12.44 8.38 -9.31
N VAL A 166 -13.27 8.03 -8.32
CA VAL A 166 -13.33 6.66 -7.79
C VAL A 166 -14.48 5.83 -8.35
N ALA A 167 -15.33 6.40 -9.21
CA ALA A 167 -16.48 5.69 -9.78
C ALA A 167 -16.09 4.44 -10.60
N SER A 168 -14.90 4.43 -11.18
CA SER A 168 -14.34 3.28 -11.93
C SER A 168 -13.21 2.57 -11.19
N LEU A 169 -12.97 2.90 -9.93
CA LEU A 169 -11.84 2.37 -9.18
C LEU A 169 -12.02 0.85 -8.97
N ARG A 170 -11.02 0.08 -9.40
CA ARG A 170 -11.06 -1.38 -9.34
C ARG A 170 -10.18 -1.95 -8.23
N SER A 171 -9.04 -1.32 -7.98
CA SER A 171 -8.09 -1.77 -6.97
C SER A 171 -7.57 -0.66 -6.07
N ILE A 172 -7.37 -0.98 -4.80
CA ILE A 172 -6.57 -0.18 -3.86
C ILE A 172 -5.37 -1.03 -3.39
N LEU A 173 -4.19 -0.46 -3.55
CA LEU A 173 -2.91 -1.10 -3.27
C LEU A 173 -2.28 -0.40 -2.06
N LEU A 174 -2.09 -1.17 -0.99
CA LEU A 174 -1.71 -0.72 0.35
C LEU A 174 -0.26 -1.11 0.63
N TRP A 175 0.67 -0.29 0.16
CA TRP A 175 2.11 -0.52 0.19
C TRP A 175 2.74 -0.05 1.51
N GLY A 176 2.37 -0.72 2.59
CA GLY A 176 2.90 -0.50 3.93
C GLY A 176 2.83 -1.77 4.78
N CYS A 177 3.58 -1.81 5.88
CA CYS A 177 3.58 -2.96 6.78
C CYS A 177 2.16 -3.22 7.33
N TYR A 178 1.78 -4.49 7.40
CA TYR A 178 0.52 -4.99 7.93
C TYR A 178 -0.73 -4.41 7.25
N ALA A 179 -0.58 -3.71 6.12
CA ALA A 179 -1.71 -3.11 5.44
C ALA A 179 -2.50 -4.12 4.60
N GLY A 180 -1.99 -5.35 4.45
CA GLY A 180 -2.65 -6.47 3.78
C GLY A 180 -3.31 -7.48 4.73
N THR A 181 -3.37 -7.20 6.03
CA THR A 181 -4.06 -8.09 6.99
C THR A 181 -5.54 -8.22 6.65
N PHE A 182 -6.17 -9.36 6.99
CA PHE A 182 -7.62 -9.51 6.75
C PHE A 182 -8.42 -8.38 7.40
N HIS A 183 -8.09 -7.97 8.62
CA HIS A 183 -8.73 -6.84 9.29
C HIS A 183 -8.61 -5.53 8.49
N SER A 184 -7.39 -5.17 8.07
CA SER A 184 -7.19 -3.96 7.29
C SER A 184 -8.01 -4.00 6.00
N LEU A 185 -7.89 -5.08 5.22
CA LEU A 185 -8.56 -5.19 3.93
C LEU A 185 -10.09 -5.24 4.07
N ARG A 186 -10.62 -6.10 4.94
CA ARG A 186 -12.06 -6.37 5.07
C ARG A 186 -12.76 -5.32 5.95
N THR A 187 -12.25 -5.07 7.14
CA THR A 187 -12.94 -4.26 8.16
C THR A 187 -12.70 -2.77 8.00
N LEU A 188 -11.60 -2.36 7.35
CA LEU A 188 -11.32 -0.94 7.13
C LEU A 188 -11.58 -0.55 5.67
N TRP A 189 -10.80 -1.10 4.74
CA TRP A 189 -10.76 -0.62 3.36
C TRP A 189 -11.98 -1.02 2.53
N GLN A 190 -12.42 -2.29 2.60
CA GLN A 190 -13.61 -2.73 1.86
C GLN A 190 -14.89 -2.06 2.38
N LEU A 191 -15.02 -1.81 3.68
CA LEU A 191 -16.15 -1.06 4.21
C LEU A 191 -16.14 0.42 3.77
N ALA A 192 -14.96 1.03 3.68
CA ALA A 192 -14.84 2.42 3.21
C ALA A 192 -15.03 2.56 1.70
N PHE A 193 -14.72 1.51 0.92
CA PHE A 193 -14.79 1.52 -0.54
C PHE A 193 -15.49 0.25 -1.07
N PRO A 194 -16.81 0.09 -0.85
CA PRO A 194 -17.52 -1.16 -1.13
C PRO A 194 -17.61 -1.53 -2.61
N THR A 195 -17.39 -0.58 -3.52
CA THR A 195 -17.40 -0.81 -4.97
C THR A 195 -16.05 -1.27 -5.52
N VAL A 196 -14.97 -1.14 -4.74
CA VAL A 196 -13.63 -1.57 -5.11
C VAL A 196 -13.55 -3.09 -5.06
N LYS A 197 -13.03 -3.68 -6.13
CA LYS A 197 -13.05 -5.14 -6.32
C LYS A 197 -11.83 -5.82 -5.73
N ALA A 198 -10.71 -5.12 -5.58
CA ALA A 198 -9.49 -5.70 -5.04
C ALA A 198 -8.78 -4.75 -4.08
N PHE A 199 -8.32 -5.31 -2.97
CA PHE A 199 -7.39 -4.68 -2.05
C PHE A 199 -6.16 -5.56 -1.91
N VAL A 200 -4.98 -4.98 -1.91
CA VAL A 200 -3.71 -5.73 -1.92
C VAL A 200 -2.73 -5.09 -0.98
N GLY A 201 -1.97 -5.87 -0.24
CA GLY A 201 -0.92 -5.35 0.61
C GLY A 201 0.04 -6.44 1.07
N PHE A 202 0.58 -6.21 2.26
CA PHE A 202 1.50 -7.10 2.94
C PHE A 202 0.87 -7.54 4.26
N GLU A 203 0.82 -8.85 4.51
CA GLU A 203 0.34 -9.41 5.77
C GLU A 203 1.27 -9.01 6.94
N ARG A 204 2.56 -8.87 6.64
CA ARG A 204 3.62 -8.57 7.62
C ARG A 204 4.42 -7.33 7.23
N GLN A 205 5.72 -7.46 7.09
CA GLN A 205 6.59 -6.32 6.81
C GLN A 205 6.71 -6.07 5.31
N SER A 206 6.34 -4.87 4.87
CA SER A 206 6.63 -4.43 3.50
C SER A 206 8.13 -4.16 3.33
N PRO A 207 8.74 -4.48 2.17
CA PRO A 207 10.09 -4.05 1.86
C PRO A 207 10.17 -2.51 1.75
N LEU A 208 11.35 -1.93 1.96
CA LEU A 208 11.55 -0.50 1.71
C LEU A 208 11.25 -0.16 0.24
N GLY A 209 10.55 0.96 -0.03
CA GLY A 209 10.14 1.34 -1.38
C GLY A 209 11.27 1.72 -2.35
N ILE A 210 12.51 1.80 -1.86
CA ILE A 210 13.73 1.91 -2.68
C ILE A 210 14.26 0.56 -3.18
N ARG A 211 13.80 -0.56 -2.61
CA ARG A 211 14.23 -1.90 -2.97
C ARG A 211 13.47 -2.35 -4.20
N GLU A 212 14.20 -2.96 -5.13
CA GLU A 212 13.64 -3.51 -6.36
C GLU A 212 12.53 -4.53 -6.08
N SER A 213 12.64 -5.29 -4.99
CA SER A 213 11.62 -6.26 -4.58
C SER A 213 10.23 -5.64 -4.39
N SER A 214 10.16 -4.42 -3.82
CA SER A 214 8.87 -3.72 -3.65
C SER A 214 8.23 -3.39 -5.00
N GLY A 215 9.02 -2.80 -5.90
CA GLY A 215 8.57 -2.46 -7.25
C GLY A 215 8.23 -3.68 -8.11
N ARG A 216 9.00 -4.77 -8.00
CA ARG A 216 8.75 -6.01 -8.74
C ARG A 216 7.40 -6.63 -8.37
N TYR A 217 7.09 -6.72 -7.08
CA TYR A 217 5.79 -7.23 -6.64
C TYR A 217 4.64 -6.32 -7.10
N LEU A 218 4.79 -5.01 -6.93
CA LEU A 218 3.80 -4.02 -7.40
C LEU A 218 3.52 -4.15 -8.90
N ARG A 219 4.59 -4.19 -9.71
CA ARG A 219 4.50 -4.40 -11.16
C ARG A 219 3.81 -5.71 -11.48
N SER A 220 4.15 -6.79 -10.78
CA SER A 220 3.57 -8.10 -11.04
C SER A 220 2.07 -8.11 -10.76
N TYR A 221 1.63 -7.55 -9.63
CA TYR A 221 0.20 -7.43 -9.34
C TYR A 221 -0.50 -6.59 -10.42
N LEU A 222 -0.03 -5.35 -10.65
CA LEU A 222 -0.66 -4.46 -11.61
C LEU A 222 -0.67 -5.09 -13.02
N ALA A 223 0.35 -5.83 -13.45
CA ALA A 223 0.33 -6.50 -14.75
C ALA A 223 -0.71 -7.63 -14.84
N ASN A 224 -1.07 -8.27 -13.72
CA ASN A 224 -1.97 -9.44 -13.66
C ASN A 224 -3.35 -9.13 -13.05
N GLU A 225 -3.61 -7.89 -12.66
CA GLU A 225 -4.85 -7.43 -12.03
C GLU A 225 -6.10 -7.89 -12.80
N ASN A 226 -6.15 -7.70 -14.12
CA ASN A 226 -7.29 -8.14 -14.93
C ASN A 226 -7.52 -9.65 -14.86
N GLY A 227 -6.46 -10.45 -14.75
CA GLY A 227 -6.57 -11.90 -14.57
C GLY A 227 -7.21 -12.25 -13.23
N LEU A 228 -6.78 -11.58 -12.16
CA LEU A 228 -7.33 -11.76 -10.81
C LEU A 228 -8.80 -11.33 -10.74
N LEU A 229 -9.12 -10.13 -11.23
CA LEU A 229 -10.48 -9.57 -11.20
C LEU A 229 -11.50 -10.35 -12.04
N ASN A 230 -11.03 -11.10 -13.05
CA ASN A 230 -11.88 -11.91 -13.92
C ASN A 230 -11.86 -13.40 -13.57
N ALA A 231 -11.17 -13.79 -12.50
CA ALA A 231 -11.20 -15.17 -12.02
C ALA A 231 -12.61 -15.54 -11.57
N ARG A 232 -13.06 -16.74 -11.96
CA ARG A 232 -14.43 -17.23 -11.69
C ARG A 232 -14.53 -18.09 -10.45
N THR A 233 -13.40 -18.56 -9.93
CA THR A 233 -13.33 -19.42 -8.75
C THR A 233 -12.19 -19.02 -7.84
N LEU A 234 -12.34 -19.32 -6.54
CA LEU A 234 -11.30 -19.11 -5.54
C LEU A 234 -9.96 -19.75 -5.95
N SER A 235 -10.01 -20.99 -6.45
CA SER A 235 -8.81 -21.72 -6.90
C SER A 235 -8.13 -21.04 -8.10
N GLN A 236 -8.90 -20.54 -9.07
CA GLN A 236 -8.33 -19.80 -10.20
C GLN A 236 -7.68 -18.49 -9.74
N ALA A 237 -8.36 -17.71 -8.90
CA ALA A 237 -7.84 -16.45 -8.38
C ALA A 237 -6.55 -16.68 -7.59
N HIS A 238 -6.55 -17.67 -6.68
CA HIS A 238 -5.36 -18.04 -5.90
C HIS A 238 -4.21 -18.54 -6.79
N GLY A 239 -4.51 -19.34 -7.80
CA GLY A 239 -3.51 -19.82 -8.76
C GLY A 239 -2.84 -18.70 -9.56
N ILE A 240 -3.56 -17.62 -9.88
CA ILE A 240 -2.99 -16.42 -10.49
C ILE A 240 -2.17 -15.64 -9.45
N PHE A 241 -2.72 -15.46 -8.23
CA PHE A 241 -2.07 -14.73 -7.15
C PHE A 241 -0.72 -15.34 -6.76
N ARG A 242 -0.63 -16.67 -6.65
CA ARG A 242 0.62 -17.39 -6.33
C ARG A 242 1.70 -17.29 -7.40
N LYS A 243 1.34 -16.93 -8.62
CA LYS A 243 2.29 -16.72 -9.73
C LYS A 243 2.83 -15.29 -9.77
N LEU A 244 2.32 -14.39 -8.93
CA LEU A 244 2.84 -13.04 -8.84
C LEU A 244 4.28 -13.08 -8.33
N ASP A 245 5.14 -12.30 -8.97
CA ASP A 245 6.55 -12.19 -8.61
C ASP A 245 6.70 -11.71 -7.18
N LEU A 246 7.51 -12.41 -6.39
CA LEU A 246 7.83 -12.11 -4.98
C LEU A 246 6.65 -12.12 -4.00
N VAL A 247 5.46 -12.61 -4.37
CA VAL A 247 4.31 -12.67 -3.44
C VAL A 247 4.59 -13.52 -2.20
N ALA A 248 5.29 -14.65 -2.35
CA ALA A 248 5.65 -15.53 -1.25
C ALA A 248 6.70 -14.90 -0.31
N PRO A 249 7.90 -14.50 -0.77
CA PRO A 249 8.94 -13.98 0.12
C PRO A 249 8.63 -12.61 0.73
N LEU A 250 7.56 -11.94 0.29
CA LEU A 250 7.13 -10.64 0.83
C LEU A 250 5.86 -10.75 1.67
N ASP A 251 5.34 -11.96 1.94
CA ASP A 251 4.07 -12.14 2.66
C ASP A 251 2.93 -11.32 2.03
N GLY A 252 2.87 -11.35 0.69
CA GLY A 252 1.85 -10.64 -0.07
C GLY A 252 0.48 -11.24 0.16
N SER A 253 -0.52 -10.37 0.33
CA SER A 253 -1.92 -10.76 0.51
C SER A 253 -2.86 -9.90 -0.32
N ALA A 254 -4.06 -10.41 -0.55
CA ALA A 254 -5.11 -9.68 -1.26
C ALA A 254 -6.50 -10.08 -0.82
N LEU A 255 -7.45 -9.17 -0.95
CA LEU A 255 -8.89 -9.39 -0.86
C LEU A 255 -9.48 -9.03 -2.21
N VAL A 256 -9.98 -10.01 -2.97
CA VAL A 256 -10.61 -9.79 -4.29
C VAL A 256 -12.05 -10.29 -4.24
N GLY A 257 -13.01 -9.37 -4.33
CA GLY A 257 -14.41 -9.66 -4.06
C GLY A 257 -14.59 -10.22 -2.65
N ASP A 258 -15.10 -11.45 -2.56
CA ASP A 258 -15.32 -12.18 -1.31
C ASP A 258 -14.21 -13.20 -1.00
N TRP A 259 -13.04 -13.08 -1.62
CA TRP A 259 -11.93 -14.01 -1.45
C TRP A 259 -10.71 -13.33 -0.87
N TYR A 260 -10.21 -13.86 0.24
CA TYR A 260 -8.94 -13.45 0.86
C TYR A 260 -7.85 -14.46 0.51
N PHE A 261 -6.68 -13.95 0.12
CA PHE A 261 -5.53 -14.73 -0.31
C PHE A 261 -4.29 -14.36 0.50
N THR A 262 -3.54 -15.38 0.85
CA THR A 262 -2.10 -15.30 1.11
C THR A 262 -1.39 -16.18 0.09
N TYR A 263 -0.06 -16.22 0.11
CA TYR A 263 0.66 -17.16 -0.76
C TYR A 263 0.26 -18.62 -0.51
N GLU A 264 0.12 -19.00 0.77
CA GLU A 264 -0.12 -20.39 1.17
C GLU A 264 -1.60 -20.77 1.14
N GLN A 265 -2.48 -19.82 1.43
CA GLN A 265 -3.87 -20.10 1.74
C GLN A 265 -4.82 -19.18 0.97
N ALA A 266 -6.05 -19.67 0.78
CA ALA A 266 -7.13 -18.91 0.19
C ALA A 266 -8.42 -19.28 0.90
N PHE A 267 -9.21 -18.26 1.22
CA PHE A 267 -10.45 -18.41 1.98
C PHE A 267 -11.52 -17.50 1.37
N SER A 268 -12.78 -17.88 1.48
CA SER A 268 -13.86 -16.92 1.40
C SER A 268 -13.86 -15.99 2.63
N VAL A 269 -14.42 -14.80 2.47
CA VAL A 269 -14.65 -13.86 3.58
C VAL A 269 -15.46 -14.52 4.69
N THR A 270 -16.50 -15.28 4.34
CA THR A 270 -17.33 -16.01 5.31
C THR A 270 -16.54 -17.04 6.10
N GLU A 271 -15.65 -17.79 5.45
CA GLU A 271 -14.76 -18.72 6.15
C GLU A 271 -13.80 -17.98 7.09
N MET A 272 -13.23 -16.84 6.66
CA MET A 272 -12.36 -16.03 7.52
C MET A 272 -13.11 -15.44 8.73
N GLU A 273 -14.30 -14.88 8.51
CA GLU A 273 -15.16 -14.35 9.57
C GLU A 273 -15.57 -15.45 10.56
N SER A 274 -15.92 -16.64 10.06
CA SER A 274 -16.23 -17.80 10.90
C SER A 274 -15.03 -18.24 11.74
N ARG A 275 -13.81 -18.24 11.17
CA ARG A 275 -12.59 -18.53 11.91
C ARG A 275 -12.34 -17.51 13.03
N CYS A 276 -12.54 -16.22 12.75
CA CYS A 276 -12.46 -15.17 13.77
C CYS A 276 -13.42 -15.39 14.95
N GLN A 277 -14.58 -16.01 14.70
CA GLN A 277 -15.60 -16.30 15.72
C GLN A 277 -15.42 -17.66 16.40
N SER A 278 -14.64 -18.56 15.81
CA SER A 278 -14.46 -19.95 16.28
C SER A 278 -13.52 -20.11 17.47
N PHE A 279 -12.81 -19.05 17.87
CA PHE A 279 -11.88 -19.13 18.99
C PHE A 279 -12.62 -19.24 20.32
N ASP A 280 -12.09 -20.07 21.22
CA ASP A 280 -12.59 -20.18 22.59
C ASP A 280 -12.56 -18.78 23.25
N PRO A 281 -13.71 -18.26 23.73
CA PRO A 281 -13.79 -16.97 24.41
C PRO A 281 -12.75 -16.82 25.52
N LYS A 282 -12.39 -17.90 26.23
CA LYS A 282 -11.35 -17.87 27.28
C LYS A 282 -9.96 -17.60 26.72
N LEU A 283 -9.63 -18.15 25.54
CA LEU A 283 -8.37 -17.85 24.87
C LEU A 283 -8.33 -16.38 24.42
N TYR A 284 -9.45 -15.85 23.95
CA TYR A 284 -9.59 -14.45 23.58
C TYR A 284 -9.45 -13.50 24.78
N GLU A 285 -10.08 -13.82 25.90
CA GLU A 285 -9.90 -13.11 27.17
C GLU A 285 -8.45 -13.15 27.63
N ALA A 286 -7.77 -14.30 27.55
CA ALA A 286 -6.35 -14.43 27.88
C ALA A 286 -5.46 -13.57 26.97
N TYR A 287 -5.75 -13.54 25.66
CA TYR A 287 -5.08 -12.66 24.71
C TYR A 287 -5.25 -11.18 25.07
N LEU A 288 -6.48 -10.73 25.37
CA LEU A 288 -6.77 -9.35 25.79
C LEU A 288 -6.06 -9.00 27.10
N CYS A 289 -6.12 -9.90 28.08
CA CYS A 289 -5.44 -9.78 29.37
C CYS A 289 -3.95 -9.45 29.17
N TYR A 290 -3.27 -10.23 28.31
CA TYR A 290 -1.88 -10.00 27.98
C TYR A 290 -1.63 -8.71 27.19
N GLN A 291 -2.40 -8.44 26.13
CA GLN A 291 -2.22 -7.23 25.31
C GLN A 291 -2.35 -5.95 26.14
N GLU A 292 -3.23 -5.95 27.14
CA GLU A 292 -3.44 -4.82 28.06
C GLU A 292 -2.41 -4.76 29.20
N GLY A 293 -1.49 -5.73 29.28
CA GLY A 293 -0.47 -5.79 30.33
C GLY A 293 -1.06 -5.96 31.74
N LYS A 294 -2.23 -6.58 31.87
CA LYS A 294 -2.87 -6.78 33.18
C LYS A 294 -2.04 -7.70 34.07
N LYS A 295 -2.04 -7.43 35.39
CA LYS A 295 -1.32 -8.23 36.38
C LYS A 295 -1.91 -9.64 36.47
N GLY A 296 -1.07 -10.67 36.37
CA GLY A 296 -1.49 -12.07 36.47
C GLY A 296 -1.84 -12.74 35.14
N CYS A 297 -1.75 -12.03 34.02
CA CYS A 297 -1.82 -12.66 32.70
C CYS A 297 -0.47 -13.31 32.40
N GLU A 298 -0.47 -14.62 32.14
CA GLU A 298 0.72 -15.36 31.77
C GLU A 298 1.36 -14.74 30.51
N GLN A 299 2.69 -14.80 30.40
CA GLN A 299 3.33 -14.48 29.13
C GLN A 299 2.75 -15.41 28.04
N PRO A 300 2.64 -14.96 26.78
CA PRO A 300 2.24 -15.84 25.69
C PRO A 300 3.09 -17.11 25.78
N PRO A 301 2.51 -18.30 25.52
CA PRO A 301 3.22 -19.56 25.64
C PRO A 301 4.57 -19.43 24.93
N GLY A 302 5.64 -19.69 25.68
CA GLY A 302 7.00 -19.58 25.18
C GLY A 302 7.30 -20.62 24.10
N ASP A 303 6.49 -21.68 24.03
CA ASP A 303 6.50 -22.66 22.96
C ASP A 303 5.63 -22.21 21.78
N HIS A 304 6.10 -22.50 20.58
CA HIS A 304 5.40 -22.15 19.33
C HIS A 304 4.17 -23.05 19.05
N ARG A 305 3.52 -23.60 20.08
CA ARG A 305 2.47 -24.62 19.95
C ARG A 305 1.26 -24.29 20.84
N GLY A 306 0.11 -24.86 20.48
CA GLY A 306 -1.10 -24.83 21.28
C GLY A 306 -2.13 -23.75 20.88
N PRO A 307 -3.39 -23.90 21.33
CA PRO A 307 -4.51 -23.07 20.87
C PRO A 307 -4.34 -21.57 21.15
N LEU A 308 -3.70 -21.21 22.28
CA LEU A 308 -3.42 -19.81 22.60
C LEU A 308 -2.40 -19.23 21.61
N ARG A 309 -1.32 -19.95 21.28
CA ARG A 309 -0.33 -19.47 20.32
C ARG A 309 -0.91 -19.35 18.90
N GLU A 310 -1.79 -20.27 18.51
CA GLU A 310 -2.54 -20.19 17.26
C GLU A 310 -3.43 -18.95 17.22
N LEU A 311 -4.18 -18.68 18.30
CA LEU A 311 -4.96 -17.45 18.44
C LEU A 311 -4.08 -16.20 18.35
N TYR A 312 -2.94 -16.16 19.04
CA TYR A 312 -2.02 -15.03 18.98
C TYR A 312 -1.50 -14.78 17.57
N SER A 313 -1.04 -15.85 16.91
CA SER A 313 -0.50 -15.75 15.55
C SER A 313 -1.60 -15.32 14.58
N PHE A 314 -2.82 -15.83 14.75
CA PHE A 314 -3.98 -15.43 13.98
C PHE A 314 -4.38 -13.98 14.23
N LEU A 315 -4.55 -13.55 15.49
CA LEU A 315 -5.01 -12.20 15.82
C LEU A 315 -3.93 -11.14 15.56
N GLN A 316 -2.66 -11.44 15.79
CA GLN A 316 -1.57 -10.52 15.44
C GLN A 316 -1.54 -10.25 13.93
N VAL A 317 -1.93 -11.24 13.13
CA VAL A 317 -2.04 -11.11 11.67
C VAL A 317 -3.40 -10.55 11.24
N ASN A 318 -4.49 -10.77 11.98
CA ASN A 318 -5.85 -10.52 11.50
C ASN A 318 -6.67 -9.57 12.39
N ARG A 319 -6.06 -8.86 13.34
CA ARG A 319 -6.73 -7.90 14.25
C ARG A 319 -6.04 -6.53 14.31
N HIS A 320 -4.95 -6.35 13.57
CA HIS A 320 -4.30 -5.05 13.37
C HIS A 320 -4.70 -4.43 12.02
#